data_AF-A0A835QHS8-F1
#
_entry.id   AF-A0A835QHS8-F1
#
_cell.length_a   1.000
_cell.length_b   1.000
_cell.length_c   1.000
_cell.angle_alpha   90.00
_cell.angle_beta   90.00
_cell.angle_gamma   90.00
#
_symmetry.space_group_name_H-M   'P 1'
#
loop_
_entity.id
_entity.type
_entity.pdbx_description
1 polymer ?
#
loop_
_entity_poly.entity_id
_entity_poly.type
_entity_poly.pdbx_seq_one_letter_code
_entity_poly.pdbx_strand_id
1 'polypeptide(L)'
;MAEQADEKLIEVARHIARTLGRTETMTDDILQIFSNFDGRFSREKFSEDRRSNGSSSEEQNTPAFSSSSIVRTIDSLGQQISHFLSSDRTIWSDATDADAFLDSVDSLVTAVRCLNSSASADQSTLDRADDLLHQCMLRLEDEFGL
;
A
#
# COMPACT_ATOMS: atom_id res chain seq x y z
N MET A 1 36.69 4.96 -2.08
CA MET A 1 36.35 3.75 -1.28
C MET A 1 34.95 3.20 -1.56
N ALA A 2 34.05 3.95 -2.21
CA ALA A 2 32.74 3.45 -2.68
C ALA A 2 32.81 2.76 -4.06
N GLU A 3 33.74 3.18 -4.92
CA GLU A 3 33.96 2.64 -6.28
C GLU A 3 34.23 1.12 -6.33
N GLN A 4 34.99 0.58 -5.37
CA GLN A 4 35.31 -0.85 -5.33
C GLN A 4 34.11 -1.74 -4.97
N ALA A 5 33.07 -1.17 -4.34
CA ALA A 5 31.84 -1.89 -4.04
C ALA A 5 30.97 -2.03 -5.31
N ASP A 6 30.89 -0.99 -6.13
CA ASP A 6 30.15 -1.00 -7.40
C ASP A 6 30.77 -1.98 -8.41
N GLU A 7 32.10 -1.99 -8.55
CA GLU A 7 32.78 -2.92 -9.47
C GLU A 7 32.51 -4.39 -9.14
N LYS A 8 32.50 -4.72 -7.84
CA LYS A 8 32.18 -6.08 -7.37
C LYS A 8 30.72 -6.46 -7.62
N LEU A 9 29.78 -5.53 -7.44
CA LEU A 9 28.37 -5.78 -7.72
C LEU A 9 28.13 -6.00 -9.22
N ILE A 10 28.81 -5.22 -10.07
CA ILE A 10 28.76 -5.38 -11.53
C ILE A 10 29.35 -6.74 -11.96
N GLU A 11 30.47 -7.16 -11.37
CA GLU A 11 31.08 -8.46 -11.66
C GLU A 11 30.17 -9.63 -11.26
N VAL A 12 29.53 -9.55 -10.08
CA VAL A 12 28.58 -10.55 -9.61
C VAL A 12 27.34 -10.62 -10.48
N ALA A 13 26.77 -9.46 -10.86
CA ALA A 13 25.63 -9.40 -11.79
C ALA A 13 25.98 -10.04 -13.14
N ARG A 14 27.19 -9.77 -13.65
CA ARG A 14 27.69 -10.38 -14.90
C ARG A 14 27.88 -11.89 -14.76
N HIS A 15 28.37 -12.37 -13.62
CA HIS A 15 28.54 -13.80 -13.36
C HIS A 15 27.20 -14.53 -13.26
N ILE A 16 26.21 -13.93 -12.59
CA ILE A 16 24.84 -14.46 -12.49
C ILE A 16 24.21 -14.53 -13.88
N ALA A 17 24.29 -13.47 -14.68
CA ALA A 17 23.78 -13.46 -16.05
C ALA A 17 24.41 -14.54 -16.93
N ARG A 18 25.74 -14.73 -16.82
CA ARG A 18 26.47 -15.77 -17.55
C ARG A 18 26.05 -17.18 -17.13
N THR A 19 25.84 -17.42 -15.84
CA THR A 19 25.41 -18.73 -15.29
C THR A 19 23.93 -19.03 -15.60
N LEU A 20 23.09 -18.00 -15.71
CA LEU A 20 21.67 -18.13 -16.10
C LEU A 20 21.45 -18.30 -17.62
N GLY A 21 22.50 -18.26 -18.44
CA GLY A 21 22.41 -18.52 -19.88
C GLY A 21 21.57 -17.52 -20.67
N ARG A 22 21.29 -16.33 -20.12
CA ARG A 22 20.51 -15.28 -20.79
C ARG A 22 21.44 -14.29 -21.50
N THR A 23 21.26 -14.18 -22.81
CA THR A 23 21.99 -13.31 -23.73
C THR A 23 21.94 -11.83 -23.32
N GLU A 24 23.00 -11.11 -23.67
CA GLU A 24 23.28 -9.69 -23.33
C GLU A 24 22.11 -8.72 -23.62
N THR A 25 21.20 -9.10 -24.52
CA THR A 25 19.98 -8.37 -24.87
C THR A 25 19.01 -8.21 -23.69
N MET A 26 18.86 -9.22 -22.84
CA MET A 26 17.94 -9.14 -21.68
C MET A 26 18.51 -8.30 -20.54
N THR A 27 19.84 -8.18 -20.45
CA THR A 27 20.48 -7.28 -19.48
C THR A 27 20.25 -5.82 -19.87
N ASP A 28 20.25 -5.50 -21.17
CA ASP A 28 19.94 -4.17 -21.67
C ASP A 28 18.48 -3.77 -21.39
N ASP A 29 17.52 -4.69 -21.60
CA ASP A 29 16.12 -4.49 -21.21
C ASP A 29 15.98 -4.24 -19.70
N ILE A 30 16.70 -4.99 -18.86
CA ILE A 30 16.67 -4.81 -17.40
C ILE A 30 17.26 -3.45 -17.01
N LEU A 31 18.38 -3.03 -17.61
CA LEU A 31 18.98 -1.72 -17.36
C LEU A 31 18.09 -0.58 -17.88
N GLN A 32 17.43 -0.74 -19.02
CA GLN A 32 16.47 0.23 -19.56
C GLN A 32 15.26 0.39 -18.64
N ILE A 33 14.76 -0.71 -18.06
CA ILE A 33 13.68 -0.66 -17.05
C ILE A 33 14.13 0.15 -15.83
N PHE A 34 15.37 -0.03 -15.34
CA PHE A 34 15.89 0.75 -14.21
C PHE A 34 16.16 2.22 -14.57
N SER A 35 16.75 2.51 -15.74
CA SER A 35 16.99 3.88 -16.19
C SER A 35 15.69 4.68 -16.41
N ASN A 36 14.62 4.03 -16.85
CA ASN A 36 13.32 4.68 -17.04
C ASN A 36 12.57 4.91 -15.70
N PHE A 37 12.95 4.16 -14.65
CA PHE A 37 12.38 4.28 -13.30
C PHE A 37 13.09 5.34 -12.44
N ASP A 38 14.36 5.63 -12.71
CA ASP A 38 15.18 6.58 -11.93
C ASP A 38 15.00 8.07 -12.33
N GLY A 39 14.43 8.34 -13.51
CA GLY A 39 14.19 9.70 -14.01
C GLY A 39 13.08 10.50 -13.33
N ARG A 40 12.39 9.95 -12.30
CA ARG A 40 11.26 10.62 -11.63
C ARG A 40 11.55 11.15 -10.23
N PHE A 41 12.76 10.95 -9.70
CA PHE A 41 13.15 11.47 -8.38
C PHE A 41 14.21 12.59 -8.40
N SER A 42 14.53 13.17 -9.56
CA SER A 42 15.24 14.45 -9.58
C SER A 42 14.28 15.63 -9.39
N ARG A 43 14.15 15.96 -8.10
CA ARG A 43 13.96 17.30 -7.52
C ARG A 43 14.17 18.45 -8.53
N GLU A 44 13.23 19.40 -8.51
CA GLU A 44 13.42 20.80 -8.96
C GLU A 44 13.15 21.13 -10.45
N LYS A 45 11.88 21.20 -10.87
CA LYS A 45 11.35 22.30 -11.71
C LYS A 45 9.85 22.19 -11.96
N PHE A 46 9.04 22.83 -11.12
CA PHE A 46 7.75 23.38 -11.52
C PHE A 46 7.59 24.76 -10.88
N SER A 47 8.50 25.65 -11.22
CA SER A 47 8.24 27.09 -11.12
C SER A 47 7.92 27.59 -12.53
N GLU A 48 6.74 28.20 -12.63
CA GLU A 48 6.45 29.34 -13.49
C GLU A 48 6.26 29.06 -15.01
N ASP A 49 5.00 29.01 -15.46
CA ASP A 49 4.32 30.08 -16.24
C ASP A 49 3.09 29.47 -16.97
N ARG A 50 1.92 29.47 -16.33
CA ARG A 50 0.81 30.44 -16.47
C ARG A 50 -0.13 30.22 -17.67
N ARG A 51 -1.40 30.00 -17.28
CA ARG A 51 -2.68 30.39 -17.89
C ARG A 51 -3.21 29.56 -19.06
N SER A 52 -4.29 28.82 -18.80
CA SER A 52 -5.65 29.33 -19.06
C SER A 52 -6.76 28.41 -18.49
N ASN A 53 -7.52 28.98 -17.55
CA ASN A 53 -8.99 28.93 -17.49
C ASN A 53 -9.74 27.64 -17.08
N GLY A 54 -10.14 27.57 -15.80
CA GLY A 54 -11.48 27.08 -15.41
C GLY A 54 -11.56 25.94 -14.38
N SER A 55 -11.81 26.31 -13.12
CA SER A 55 -12.49 25.53 -12.05
C SER A 55 -11.96 24.16 -11.58
N SER A 56 -11.34 24.21 -10.39
CA SER A 56 -11.54 23.32 -9.23
C SER A 56 -11.17 21.83 -9.30
N SER A 57 -9.92 21.57 -8.90
CA SER A 57 -9.46 20.47 -8.03
C SER A 57 -9.76 19.03 -8.43
N GLU A 58 -9.04 18.54 -9.44
CA GLU A 58 -8.75 17.12 -9.64
C GLU A 58 -7.24 16.88 -9.41
N GLU A 59 -6.88 16.60 -8.17
CA GLU A 59 -5.54 16.14 -7.78
C GLU A 59 -5.52 14.61 -7.85
N GLN A 60 -5.25 14.06 -9.03
CA GLN A 60 -4.94 12.64 -9.20
C GLN A 60 -3.94 12.46 -10.34
N ASN A 61 -2.65 12.26 -10.01
CA ASN A 61 -1.87 11.11 -10.49
C ASN A 61 -0.42 11.11 -9.99
N THR A 62 -0.20 10.51 -8.82
CA THR A 62 1.01 9.70 -8.54
C THR A 62 0.54 8.41 -7.86
N PRO A 63 1.01 7.21 -8.24
CA PRO A 63 0.64 5.96 -7.58
C PRO A 63 1.58 5.72 -6.39
N ALA A 64 1.71 6.71 -5.52
CA ALA A 64 1.99 6.44 -4.12
C ALA A 64 0.60 6.35 -3.48
N PHE A 65 0.27 5.26 -2.79
CA PHE A 65 -0.95 5.19 -1.98
C PHE A 65 -0.92 6.37 -1.01
N SER A 66 -1.56 7.47 -1.43
CA SER A 66 -1.50 8.71 -0.71
C SER A 66 -2.18 8.47 0.62
N SER A 67 -1.70 9.08 1.71
CA SER A 67 -2.29 8.89 3.04
C SER A 67 -3.82 9.08 3.01
N SER A 68 -4.33 10.02 2.19
CA SER A 68 -5.76 10.21 1.93
C SER A 68 -6.48 9.00 1.30
N SER A 69 -5.83 8.28 0.38
CA SER A 69 -6.36 7.04 -0.19
C SER A 69 -6.46 5.94 0.88
N ILE A 70 -5.44 5.81 1.72
CA ILE A 70 -5.42 4.83 2.81
C ILE A 70 -6.52 5.14 3.83
N VAL A 71 -6.71 6.42 4.18
CA VAL A 71 -7.79 6.88 5.06
C VAL A 71 -9.17 6.54 4.48
N ARG A 72 -9.38 6.75 3.17
CA ARG A 72 -10.65 6.35 2.51
C ARG A 72 -10.86 4.83 2.53
N THR A 73 -9.81 4.05 2.33
CA THR A 73 -9.87 2.59 2.44
C THR A 73 -10.25 2.17 3.86
N ILE A 74 -9.65 2.76 4.89
CA ILE A 74 -9.98 2.51 6.30
C ILE A 74 -11.45 2.85 6.58
N ASP A 75 -11.97 3.96 6.06
CA ASP A 75 -13.38 4.34 6.25
C ASP A 75 -14.34 3.35 5.57
N SER A 76 -14.04 2.94 4.33
CA SER A 76 -14.82 1.95 3.60
C SER A 76 -14.82 0.59 4.29
N LEU A 77 -13.65 0.12 4.74
CA LEU A 77 -13.52 -1.13 5.50
C LEU A 77 -14.24 -1.03 6.84
N GLY A 78 -14.17 0.12 7.51
CA GLY A 78 -14.90 0.39 8.74
C GLY A 78 -16.41 0.27 8.55
N GLN A 79 -16.98 0.85 7.48
CA GLN A 79 -18.40 0.70 7.18
C GLN A 79 -18.80 -0.75 6.91
N GLN A 80 -17.96 -1.50 6.17
CA GLN A 80 -18.18 -2.91 5.87
C GLN A 80 -18.12 -3.78 7.13
N ILE A 81 -17.12 -3.57 7.98
CA ILE A 81 -16.98 -4.23 9.28
C ILE A 81 -18.18 -3.87 10.19
N SER A 82 -18.55 -2.60 10.29
CA SER A 82 -19.71 -2.18 11.09
C SER A 82 -21.01 -2.83 10.60
N HIS A 83 -21.16 -3.10 9.31
CA HIS A 83 -22.30 -3.84 8.78
C HIS A 83 -22.31 -5.29 9.29
N PHE A 84 -21.17 -5.97 9.30
CA PHE A 84 -21.04 -7.31 9.88
C PHE A 84 -21.30 -7.30 11.39
N LEU A 85 -20.78 -6.32 12.12
CA LEU A 85 -20.98 -6.18 13.57
C LEU A 85 -22.44 -5.85 13.96
N SER A 86 -23.14 -5.10 13.12
CA SER A 86 -24.55 -4.73 13.34
C SER A 86 -25.54 -5.78 12.84
N SER A 87 -25.05 -6.79 12.12
CA SER A 87 -25.90 -7.86 11.61
C SER A 87 -26.32 -8.77 12.77
N ASP A 88 -27.62 -8.98 12.92
CA ASP A 88 -28.22 -9.86 13.93
C ASP A 88 -27.91 -11.36 13.70
N ARG A 89 -27.19 -11.68 12.61
CA ARG A 89 -26.78 -13.03 12.23
C ARG A 89 -25.33 -13.26 12.64
N THR A 90 -25.03 -14.46 13.12
CA THR A 90 -23.65 -14.87 13.39
C THR A 90 -22.86 -14.88 12.09
N ILE A 91 -21.71 -14.20 12.07
CA ILE A 91 -20.85 -14.11 10.86
C ILE A 91 -20.40 -15.53 10.42
N TRP A 92 -20.38 -16.49 11.35
CA TRP A 92 -19.96 -17.87 11.17
C TRP A 92 -21.09 -18.80 10.71
N SER A 93 -22.32 -18.29 10.57
CA SER A 93 -23.41 -19.04 9.95
C SER A 93 -23.14 -19.37 8.48
N ASP A 94 -22.38 -18.52 7.78
CA ASP A 94 -22.01 -18.71 6.37
C ASP A 94 -20.49 -18.59 6.22
N ALA A 95 -19.88 -19.57 5.56
CA ALA A 95 -18.43 -19.60 5.38
C ALA A 95 -17.93 -18.44 4.50
N THR A 96 -18.77 -17.95 3.57
CA THR A 96 -18.45 -16.81 2.70
C THR A 96 -18.46 -15.51 3.48
N ASP A 97 -19.43 -15.32 4.37
CA ASP A 97 -19.50 -14.14 5.24
C ASP A 97 -18.35 -14.13 6.25
N ALA A 98 -18.00 -15.29 6.83
CA ALA A 98 -16.85 -15.43 7.71
C ALA A 98 -15.53 -15.10 7.00
N ASP A 99 -15.33 -15.61 5.78
CA ASP A 99 -14.15 -15.32 4.96
C ASP A 99 -14.07 -13.83 4.59
N ALA A 100 -15.18 -13.25 4.11
CA ALA A 100 -15.26 -11.84 3.75
C ALA A 100 -15.02 -10.90 4.95
N PHE A 101 -15.49 -11.27 6.14
CA PHE A 101 -15.23 -10.52 7.37
C PHE A 101 -13.73 -10.57 7.73
N LEU A 102 -13.12 -11.75 7.73
CA LEU A 102 -11.69 -11.90 8.05
C LEU A 102 -10.79 -11.20 7.02
N ASP A 103 -11.13 -11.27 5.74
CA ASP A 103 -10.43 -10.53 4.67
C ASP A 103 -10.53 -9.01 4.87
N SER A 104 -11.71 -8.53 5.29
CA SER A 104 -11.92 -7.11 5.62
C SER A 104 -11.05 -6.67 6.81
N VAL A 105 -10.93 -7.53 7.84
CA VAL A 105 -10.09 -7.27 9.02
C VAL A 105 -8.60 -7.30 8.65
N ASP A 106 -8.13 -8.27 7.86
CA ASP A 106 -6.73 -8.31 7.40
C ASP A 106 -6.38 -7.10 6.52
N SER A 107 -7.29 -6.73 5.62
CA SER A 107 -7.18 -5.51 4.82
C SER A 107 -7.13 -4.25 5.69
N LEU A 108 -7.90 -4.19 6.78
CA LEU A 108 -7.86 -3.09 7.75
C LEU A 108 -6.51 -3.03 8.47
N VAL A 109 -6.00 -4.17 8.96
CA VAL A 109 -4.68 -4.25 9.61
C VAL A 109 -3.57 -3.82 8.65
N THR A 110 -3.63 -4.25 7.39
CA THR A 110 -2.67 -3.86 6.36
C THR A 110 -2.74 -2.35 6.08
N ALA A 111 -3.94 -1.79 5.96
CA ALA A 111 -4.13 -0.36 5.76
C ALA A 111 -3.60 0.47 6.95
N VAL A 112 -3.84 0.02 8.19
CA VAL A 112 -3.31 0.66 9.41
C VAL A 112 -1.79 0.62 9.46
N ARG A 113 -1.16 -0.51 9.12
CA ARG A 113 0.31 -0.62 9.06
C ARG A 113 0.92 0.30 8.00
N CYS A 114 0.27 0.41 6.84
CA CYS A 114 0.66 1.36 5.80
C CYS A 114 0.51 2.81 6.27
N LEU A 115 -0.60 3.14 6.94
CA LEU A 115 -0.81 4.48 7.50
C LEU A 115 0.23 4.82 8.57
N ASN A 116 0.52 3.89 9.49
CA ASN A 116 1.51 4.08 10.55
C ASN A 116 2.95 4.21 10.01
N SER A 117 3.24 3.60 8.87
CA SER A 117 4.52 3.76 8.17
C SER A 117 4.62 5.08 7.41
N SER A 118 3.49 5.76 7.18
CA SER A 118 3.45 7.08 6.56
C SER A 118 3.83 8.16 7.57
N ALA A 119 4.78 9.02 7.21
CA ALA A 119 5.25 10.12 8.07
C ALA A 119 4.15 11.17 8.37
N SER A 120 3.01 11.12 7.68
CA SER A 120 1.86 12.01 7.85
C SER A 120 0.66 11.31 8.50
N ALA A 121 0.88 10.28 9.33
CA ALA A 121 -0.19 9.50 9.92
C ALA A 121 -1.12 10.35 10.78
N ASP A 122 -2.38 10.46 10.37
CA ASP A 122 -3.44 11.06 11.18
C ASP A 122 -3.75 10.15 12.38
N GLN A 123 -3.31 10.58 13.57
CA GLN A 123 -3.51 9.84 14.82
C GLN A 123 -4.99 9.53 15.10
N SER A 124 -5.90 10.44 14.73
CA SER A 124 -7.35 10.21 14.85
C SER A 124 -7.86 9.08 13.97
N THR A 125 -7.26 8.87 12.79
CA THR A 125 -7.63 7.76 11.91
C THR A 125 -7.09 6.44 12.45
N LEU A 126 -5.86 6.46 13.01
CA LEU A 126 -5.28 5.30 13.67
C LEU A 126 -6.11 4.88 14.89
N ASP A 127 -6.48 5.83 15.75
CA ASP A 127 -7.31 5.57 16.95
C ASP A 127 -8.67 4.98 16.58
N ARG A 128 -9.33 5.52 15.55
CA ARG A 128 -10.58 4.96 15.02
C ARG A 128 -10.40 3.55 14.45
N ALA A 129 -9.30 3.29 13.75
CA ALA A 129 -9.04 1.96 13.20
C ALA A 129 -8.73 0.95 14.32
N ASP A 130 -8.05 1.37 15.38
CA ASP A 130 -7.79 0.57 16.57
C ASP A 130 -9.08 0.23 17.33
N ASP A 131 -9.99 1.21 17.49
CA ASP A 131 -11.32 0.99 18.05
C ASP A 131 -12.13 -0.03 17.24
N LEU A 132 -12.09 0.06 15.91
CA LEU A 132 -12.72 -0.94 15.03
C LEU A 132 -12.13 -2.35 15.20
N LEU A 133 -10.82 -2.46 15.36
CA LEU A 133 -10.16 -3.76 15.60
C LEU A 133 -10.55 -4.34 16.96
N HIS A 134 -10.65 -3.51 18.00
CA HIS A 134 -11.15 -3.92 19.31
C HIS A 134 -12.61 -4.39 19.23
N GLN A 135 -13.47 -3.68 18.50
CA GLN A 135 -14.85 -4.12 18.29
C GLN A 135 -14.93 -5.46 17.54
N CYS A 136 -14.07 -5.67 16.54
CA CYS A 136 -13.95 -6.97 15.88
C CYS A 136 -13.58 -8.05 16.87
N MET A 137 -12.56 -7.81 17.70
CA MET A 137 -12.10 -8.76 18.72
C MET A 137 -13.23 -9.13 19.70
N LEU A 138 -13.95 -8.14 20.23
CA LEU A 138 -15.09 -8.39 21.13
C LEU A 138 -16.18 -9.22 20.45
N ARG A 139 -16.44 -8.99 19.17
CA ARG A 139 -17.42 -9.78 18.43
C ARG A 139 -16.93 -11.21 18.20
N LEU A 140 -15.66 -11.41 17.85
CA LEU A 140 -15.04 -12.73 17.77
C LEU A 140 -15.18 -13.45 19.12
N GLU A 141 -14.89 -12.78 20.24
CA GLU A 141 -15.00 -13.34 21.59
C GLU A 141 -16.44 -13.76 21.94
N ASP A 142 -17.44 -12.91 21.64
CA ASP A 142 -18.86 -13.21 21.85
C ASP A 142 -19.31 -14.44 21.03
N GLU A 143 -18.86 -14.55 19.78
CA GLU A 143 -19.26 -15.62 18.87
C GLU A 143 -18.55 -16.95 19.17
N PHE A 144 -17.27 -16.90 19.56
CA PHE A 144 -16.49 -18.09 19.93
C PHE A 144 -16.66 -18.49 21.41
N GLY A 145 -17.29 -17.63 22.22
CA GLY A 145 -17.46 -17.84 23.66
C GLY A 145 -16.14 -17.87 24.43
N LEU A 146 -15.17 -17.05 24.01
CA LEU A 146 -13.83 -16.94 24.62
C LEU A 146 -13.83 -16.13 25.92
#